data_AF-A0A6V7Y3Y5-F1
#
_entry.id   AF-A0A6V7Y3Y5-F1
#
_cell.length_a   1.000
_cell.length_b   1.000
_cell.length_c   1.000
_cell.angle_alpha   90.00
_cell.angle_beta   90.00
_cell.angle_gamma   90.00
#
_symmetry.space_group_name_H-M   'P 1'
#
loop_
_entity.id
_entity.type
_entity.pdbx_description
1 polymer ?
#
loop_
_entity_poly.entity_id
_entity_poly.type
_entity_poly.pdbx_seq_one_letter_code
_entity_poly.pdbx_strand_id
1 'polypeptide(L)'
;MSSYNPSRPAITKRSLFKEKVIVCREVLEKVHADCFINFCCPDILTGMGYFENIHQLAGPELAESCAKFIGACPTSSRVTSAFGASDNFQFIVHTIVPSPIDLNRLIDVKKVYLATTNSLNMAIEEGAKTIAFPPYFPGISCKVASELLLRIFTVWIHRSQYSEELREMKICCQNEHEFYFFVQSARSLYEEASIIGHSFVPAFVQQRNAFSRRVGRPRRTHRIFEQPPEDAPRVKLELSAKLAPTILVIDDEKGLKRQYRLTNKSRDGRKMYFRCSRCDTLIKKDGVQIRAKLIVEDGQIVSERDSKCERY
;
A
#
# COMPACT_ATOMS: atom_id res chain seq x y z
N MET A 1 19.05 -2.06 -52.59
CA MET A 1 19.03 -1.05 -51.52
C MET A 1 17.83 -1.30 -50.62
N SER A 2 18.02 -1.76 -49.40
CA SER A 2 17.05 -1.54 -48.32
C SER A 2 17.82 -1.55 -47.00
N SER A 3 17.76 -0.41 -46.34
CA SER A 3 18.51 0.01 -45.16
C SER A 3 18.18 -0.83 -43.92
N TYR A 4 19.23 -1.38 -43.30
CA TYR A 4 19.18 -1.96 -41.97
C TYR A 4 18.97 -0.84 -40.94
N ASN A 5 17.89 -0.90 -40.16
CA ASN A 5 17.60 0.05 -39.09
C ASN A 5 17.61 -0.71 -37.74
N PRO A 6 18.56 -0.46 -36.82
CA PRO A 6 18.69 -1.22 -35.58
C PRO A 6 17.66 -0.72 -34.56
N SER A 7 16.47 -1.32 -34.55
CA SER A 7 15.45 -1.07 -33.53
C SER A 7 15.89 -1.61 -32.16
N ARG A 8 16.02 -0.70 -31.18
CA ARG A 8 16.33 -0.94 -29.76
C ARG A 8 15.60 -2.17 -29.16
N PRO A 9 16.27 -3.00 -28.34
CA PRO A 9 15.66 -4.20 -27.78
C PRO A 9 14.64 -3.85 -26.67
N ALA A 10 13.49 -4.53 -26.70
CA ALA A 10 12.45 -4.46 -25.69
C ALA A 10 12.82 -5.33 -24.47
N ILE A 11 12.77 -4.75 -23.28
CA ILE A 11 13.20 -5.34 -22.00
C ILE A 11 12.20 -6.42 -21.54
N THR A 12 12.70 -7.63 -21.20
CA THR A 12 11.92 -8.78 -20.73
C THR A 12 11.51 -8.64 -19.25
N LYS A 13 10.25 -8.92 -18.90
CA LYS A 13 9.67 -8.71 -17.54
C LYS A 13 10.30 -9.45 -16.36
N ARG A 14 11.26 -10.37 -16.60
CA ARG A 14 12.10 -11.00 -15.56
C ARG A 14 13.34 -10.17 -15.19
N SER A 15 13.79 -9.23 -16.03
CA SER A 15 14.88 -8.29 -15.68
C SER A 15 14.40 -7.05 -14.91
N LEU A 16 13.08 -6.83 -14.81
CA LEU A 16 12.50 -5.66 -14.16
C LEU A 16 12.78 -5.56 -12.66
N PHE A 17 13.02 -6.68 -11.95
CA PHE A 17 13.36 -6.61 -10.53
C PHE A 17 14.78 -6.05 -10.32
N LYS A 18 15.77 -6.56 -11.08
CA LYS A 18 17.17 -6.13 -10.99
C LYS A 18 17.37 -4.67 -11.42
N GLU A 19 16.54 -4.18 -12.32
CA GLU A 19 16.61 -2.80 -12.80
C GLU A 19 15.89 -1.79 -11.87
N LYS A 20 14.95 -2.27 -11.04
CA LYS A 20 14.07 -1.39 -10.26
C LYS A 20 14.32 -1.42 -8.78
N VAL A 21 14.81 -2.50 -8.19
CA VAL A 21 14.98 -2.58 -6.73
C VAL A 21 16.44 -2.27 -6.36
N ILE A 22 16.64 -1.17 -5.64
CA ILE A 22 17.93 -0.75 -5.11
C ILE A 22 17.91 -0.89 -3.60
N VAL A 23 18.94 -1.52 -3.03
CA VAL A 23 19.19 -1.49 -1.58
C VAL A 23 20.29 -0.46 -1.36
N CYS A 24 19.98 0.62 -0.65
CA CYS A 24 20.95 1.66 -0.33
C CYS A 24 21.24 1.69 1.18
N ARG A 25 22.43 2.16 1.53
CA ARG A 25 22.83 2.37 2.92
C ARG A 25 23.05 3.85 3.15
N GLU A 26 21.97 4.57 3.41
CA GLU A 26 21.94 6.02 3.53
C GLU A 26 20.99 6.44 4.64
N VAL A 27 21.36 7.52 5.34
CA VAL A 27 20.44 8.22 6.25
C VAL A 27 19.32 8.86 5.43
N LEU A 28 18.12 8.96 6.02
CA LEU A 28 16.90 9.34 5.30
C LEU A 28 17.02 10.70 4.60
N GLU A 29 17.72 11.65 5.23
CA GLU A 29 17.97 13.01 4.76
C GLU A 29 18.81 13.09 3.48
N LYS A 30 19.50 12.00 3.12
CA LYS A 30 20.26 11.88 1.87
C LYS A 30 19.51 11.11 0.78
N VAL A 31 18.39 10.49 1.13
CA VAL A 31 17.58 9.73 0.19
C VAL A 31 16.70 10.70 -0.58
N HIS A 32 16.73 10.58 -1.91
CA HIS A 32 15.82 11.30 -2.81
C HIS A 32 14.98 10.31 -3.63
N ALA A 33 13.67 10.54 -3.64
CA ALA A 33 12.69 9.80 -4.44
C ALA A 33 11.43 10.66 -4.64
N ASP A 34 10.56 10.30 -5.59
CA ASP A 34 9.29 11.01 -5.73
C ASP A 34 8.39 10.80 -4.50
N CYS A 35 8.41 9.58 -3.94
CA CYS A 35 7.59 9.20 -2.79
C CYS A 35 8.38 8.42 -1.74
N PHE A 36 8.18 8.73 -0.46
CA PHE A 36 8.54 7.85 0.65
C PHE A 36 7.30 7.09 1.15
N ILE A 37 7.38 5.76 1.26
CA ILE A 37 6.33 4.96 1.88
C ILE A 37 6.65 4.77 3.37
N ASN A 38 5.79 5.28 4.23
CA ASN A 38 5.89 5.16 5.68
C ASN A 38 4.99 4.02 6.18
N PHE A 39 5.55 3.03 6.90
CA PHE A 39 4.76 1.98 7.55
C PHE A 39 4.31 2.44 8.93
N CYS A 40 3.01 2.65 9.08
CA CYS A 40 2.40 3.09 10.34
C CYS A 40 1.73 1.91 11.08
N CYS A 41 1.66 2.05 12.39
CA CYS A 41 0.77 1.26 13.23
C CYS A 41 -0.72 1.57 12.94
N PRO A 42 -1.67 0.79 13.47
CA PRO A 42 -3.11 0.97 13.22
C PRO A 42 -3.69 2.36 13.53
N ASP A 43 -3.06 3.12 14.42
CA ASP A 43 -3.47 4.48 14.78
C ASP A 43 -2.99 5.57 13.80
N ILE A 44 -2.21 5.20 12.78
CA ILE A 44 -1.50 6.04 11.79
C ILE A 44 -0.49 7.07 12.35
N LEU A 45 -0.56 7.34 13.66
CA LEU A 45 0.22 8.34 14.38
C LEU A 45 1.44 7.77 15.07
N THR A 46 1.57 6.44 15.13
CA THR A 46 2.74 5.76 15.67
C THR A 46 3.38 4.83 14.65
N GLY A 47 4.63 4.49 14.90
CA GLY A 47 5.43 3.59 14.08
C GLY A 47 6.75 3.30 14.79
N MET A 48 7.76 2.88 14.03
CA MET A 48 9.08 2.62 14.57
C MET A 48 10.18 3.13 13.63
N GLY A 49 11.27 3.63 14.20
CA GLY A 49 12.51 3.98 13.51
C GLY A 49 12.30 4.97 12.35
N TYR A 50 12.25 4.52 11.11
CA TYR A 50 12.01 5.40 9.96
C TYR A 50 10.72 6.25 10.05
N PHE A 51 9.72 5.79 10.81
CA PHE A 51 8.56 6.61 11.13
C PHE A 51 8.98 7.90 11.87
N GLU A 52 9.80 7.78 12.90
CA GLU A 52 10.29 8.93 13.67
C GLU A 52 11.18 9.81 12.80
N ASN A 53 12.08 9.21 12.01
CA ASN A 53 12.98 9.96 11.12
C ASN A 53 12.22 10.81 10.09
N ILE A 54 11.17 10.25 9.44
CA ILE A 54 10.41 11.03 8.46
C ILE A 54 9.58 12.13 9.12
N HIS A 55 9.04 11.90 10.33
CA HIS A 55 8.34 12.92 11.09
C HIS A 55 9.28 14.03 11.57
N GLN A 56 10.50 13.69 11.97
CA GLN A 56 11.53 14.67 12.32
C GLN A 56 11.96 15.50 11.10
N LEU A 57 12.14 14.87 9.94
CA LEU A 57 12.52 15.55 8.70
C LEU A 57 11.40 16.42 8.14
N ALA A 58 10.16 15.94 8.19
CA ALA A 58 9.00 16.65 7.66
C ALA A 58 8.47 17.76 8.58
N GLY A 59 8.71 17.66 9.89
CA GLY A 59 8.19 18.59 10.87
C GLY A 59 6.82 18.18 11.46
N PRO A 60 6.35 18.91 12.49
CA PRO A 60 5.11 18.61 13.22
C PRO A 60 3.86 18.62 12.33
N GLU A 61 3.87 19.36 11.23
CA GLU A 61 2.78 19.46 10.26
C GLU A 61 2.43 18.11 9.63
N LEU A 62 3.41 17.20 9.53
CA LEU A 62 3.15 15.84 9.07
C LEU A 62 2.23 15.09 10.04
N ALA A 63 2.46 15.21 11.34
CA ALA A 63 1.62 14.56 12.35
C ALA A 63 0.20 15.13 12.37
N GLU A 64 0.05 16.45 12.24
CA GLU A 64 -1.25 17.11 12.12
C GLU A 64 -2.03 16.64 10.88
N SER A 65 -1.33 16.45 9.76
CA SER A 65 -1.91 15.90 8.54
C SER A 65 -2.34 14.44 8.72
N CYS A 66 -1.48 13.61 9.32
CA CYS A 66 -1.78 12.21 9.63
C CYS A 66 -2.97 12.05 10.59
N ALA A 67 -3.14 12.96 11.55
CA ALA A 67 -4.24 12.91 12.52
C ALA A 67 -5.63 12.94 11.87
N LYS A 68 -5.75 13.52 10.67
CA LYS A 68 -6.99 13.54 9.88
C LYS A 68 -7.41 12.17 9.37
N PHE A 69 -6.50 11.19 9.40
CA PHE A 69 -6.73 9.84 8.91
C PHE A 69 -6.94 8.81 10.02
N ILE A 70 -7.08 9.23 11.28
CA ILE A 70 -7.38 8.31 12.37
C ILE A 70 -8.69 7.56 12.08
N GLY A 71 -8.67 6.23 12.25
CA GLY A 71 -9.79 5.36 11.88
C GLY A 71 -9.75 4.89 10.43
N ALA A 72 -8.69 5.18 9.68
CA ALA A 72 -8.47 4.63 8.36
C ALA A 72 -8.49 3.09 8.38
N CYS A 73 -9.04 2.51 7.32
CA CYS A 73 -9.14 1.06 7.14
C CYS A 73 -7.76 0.39 7.30
N PRO A 74 -7.68 -0.76 7.99
CA PRO A 74 -6.47 -1.58 7.98
C PRO A 74 -6.03 -1.86 6.53
N THR A 75 -4.72 -1.85 6.25
CA THR A 75 -4.13 -2.04 4.90
C THR A 75 -4.43 -0.95 3.87
N SER A 76 -5.14 0.11 4.26
CA SER A 76 -5.29 1.29 3.41
C SER A 76 -4.08 2.21 3.54
N SER A 77 -3.86 3.02 2.51
CA SER A 77 -2.80 4.01 2.47
C SER A 77 -3.39 5.42 2.37
N ARG A 78 -2.64 6.42 2.81
CA ARG A 78 -3.00 7.84 2.76
C ARG A 78 -1.81 8.66 2.29
N VAL A 79 -2.08 9.75 1.60
CA VAL A 79 -1.06 10.61 0.99
C VAL A 79 -1.04 11.93 1.74
N THR A 80 0.16 12.42 2.05
CA THR A 80 0.38 13.78 2.54
C THR A 80 1.45 14.47 1.69
N SER A 81 1.52 15.80 1.78
CA SER A 81 2.75 16.51 1.41
C SER A 81 3.93 16.00 2.23
N ALA A 82 5.13 16.21 1.73
CA ALA A 82 6.37 15.91 2.46
C ALA A 82 6.78 17.02 3.45
N PHE A 83 6.14 18.19 3.42
CA PHE A 83 6.41 19.32 4.32
C PHE A 83 7.91 19.69 4.35
N GLY A 84 8.56 19.67 5.52
CA GLY A 84 10.00 19.91 5.67
C GLY A 84 10.89 18.92 4.91
N ALA A 85 10.36 17.76 4.51
CA ALA A 85 11.07 16.75 3.72
C ALA A 85 10.90 16.95 2.20
N SER A 86 10.40 18.10 1.76
CA SER A 86 10.06 18.37 0.35
C SER A 86 11.25 18.40 -0.61
N ASP A 87 12.46 18.66 -0.10
CA ASP A 87 13.71 18.56 -0.88
C ASP A 87 14.10 17.08 -1.17
N ASN A 88 13.61 16.15 -0.34
CA ASN A 88 13.88 14.72 -0.45
C ASN A 88 12.77 13.97 -1.20
N PHE A 89 11.52 14.33 -0.90
CA PHE A 89 10.32 13.63 -1.36
C PHE A 89 9.26 14.62 -1.82
N GLN A 90 8.55 14.32 -2.91
CA GLN A 90 7.43 15.17 -3.34
C GLN A 90 6.20 14.97 -2.44
N PHE A 91 5.99 13.73 -1.98
CA PHE A 91 4.90 13.37 -1.08
C PHE A 91 5.24 12.10 -0.30
N ILE A 92 4.46 11.83 0.76
CA ILE A 92 4.63 10.66 1.61
C ILE A 92 3.35 9.82 1.51
N VAL A 93 3.50 8.51 1.37
CA VAL A 93 2.40 7.54 1.43
C VAL A 93 2.49 6.79 2.76
N HIS A 94 1.54 7.04 3.65
CA HIS A 94 1.39 6.36 4.93
C HIS A 94 0.56 5.11 4.73
N THR A 95 1.06 3.93 5.13
CA THR A 95 0.34 2.67 4.98
C THR A 95 0.28 1.91 6.28
N ILE A 96 -0.92 1.44 6.61
CA ILE A 96 -1.22 0.82 7.91
C ILE A 96 -0.95 -0.68 7.84
N VAL A 97 -0.02 -1.14 8.67
CA VAL A 97 0.25 -2.57 8.90
C VAL A 97 -0.29 -3.02 10.27
N PRO A 98 -0.50 -4.33 10.50
CA PRO A 98 -0.87 -4.82 11.82
C PRO A 98 0.20 -4.44 12.85
N SER A 99 -0.20 -4.25 14.11
CA SER A 99 0.74 -4.13 15.23
C SER A 99 0.09 -4.75 16.47
N PRO A 100 0.69 -5.80 17.08
CA PRO A 100 1.87 -6.52 16.61
C PRO A 100 1.59 -7.33 15.32
N ILE A 101 2.65 -7.67 14.60
CA ILE A 101 2.58 -8.57 13.43
C ILE A 101 2.92 -9.99 13.90
N ASP A 102 1.95 -10.90 13.87
CA ASP A 102 2.19 -12.33 14.14
C ASP A 102 2.38 -13.11 12.83
N LEU A 103 3.61 -13.54 12.57
CA LEU A 103 3.98 -14.25 11.34
C LEU A 103 3.39 -15.66 11.26
N ASN A 104 2.97 -16.25 12.38
CA ASN A 104 2.29 -17.55 12.39
C ASN A 104 0.83 -17.42 11.98
N ARG A 105 0.29 -16.20 11.97
CA ARG A 105 -1.07 -15.89 11.54
C ARG A 105 -1.06 -15.45 10.08
N LEU A 106 -1.50 -16.35 9.19
CA LEU A 106 -1.65 -16.08 7.75
C LEU A 106 -2.40 -14.77 7.43
N ILE A 107 -3.37 -14.41 8.29
CA ILE A 107 -4.12 -13.16 8.21
C ILE A 107 -3.20 -11.93 8.31
N ASP A 108 -2.20 -11.92 9.20
CA ASP A 108 -1.37 -10.76 9.45
C ASP A 108 -0.27 -10.63 8.38
N VAL A 109 0.32 -11.75 7.94
CA VAL A 109 1.21 -11.78 6.76
C VAL A 109 0.49 -11.24 5.52
N LYS A 110 -0.78 -11.61 5.31
CA LYS A 110 -1.57 -11.10 4.19
C LYS A 110 -1.92 -9.61 4.34
N LYS A 111 -2.20 -9.12 5.55
CA LYS A 111 -2.40 -7.68 5.78
C LYS A 111 -1.16 -6.89 5.41
N VAL A 112 0.04 -7.36 5.78
CA VAL A 112 1.31 -6.75 5.37
C VAL A 112 1.44 -6.73 3.84
N TYR A 113 1.22 -7.88 3.18
CA TYR A 113 1.21 -7.95 1.71
C TYR A 113 0.26 -6.92 1.07
N LEU A 114 -0.98 -6.82 1.57
CA LEU A 114 -1.97 -5.88 1.05
C LEU A 114 -1.57 -4.42 1.31
N ALA A 115 -1.11 -4.09 2.52
CA ALA A 115 -0.68 -2.75 2.88
C ALA A 115 0.47 -2.25 2.00
N THR A 116 1.49 -3.10 1.78
CA THR A 116 2.65 -2.78 0.93
C THR A 116 2.27 -2.67 -0.55
N THR A 117 1.40 -3.55 -1.06
CA THR A 117 0.99 -3.50 -2.48
C THR A 117 0.03 -2.36 -2.77
N ASN A 118 -0.86 -2.02 -1.82
CA ASN A 118 -1.75 -0.88 -1.92
C ASN A 118 -0.97 0.44 -1.89
N SER A 119 0.04 0.57 -1.02
CA SER A 119 0.87 1.78 -0.97
C SER A 119 1.70 1.96 -2.24
N LEU A 120 2.24 0.87 -2.80
CA LEU A 120 2.90 0.88 -4.10
C LEU A 120 1.97 1.38 -5.21
N ASN A 121 0.74 0.84 -5.29
CA ASN A 121 -0.23 1.28 -6.29
C ASN A 121 -0.57 2.75 -6.11
N MET A 122 -0.85 3.18 -4.87
CA MET A 122 -1.19 4.57 -4.56
C MET A 122 -0.06 5.53 -4.94
N ALA A 123 1.20 5.19 -4.63
CA ALA A 123 2.34 6.01 -5.01
C ALA A 123 2.43 6.22 -6.54
N ILE A 124 2.25 5.15 -7.33
CA ILE A 124 2.25 5.25 -8.79
C ILE A 124 1.04 6.06 -9.30
N GLU A 125 -0.14 5.87 -8.70
CA GLU A 125 -1.36 6.62 -9.06
C GLU A 125 -1.22 8.13 -8.81
N GLU A 126 -0.56 8.51 -7.71
CA GLU A 126 -0.18 9.90 -7.40
C GLU A 126 0.96 10.42 -8.30
N GLY A 127 1.59 9.53 -9.08
CA GLY A 127 2.53 9.89 -10.13
C GLY A 127 3.99 9.66 -9.80
N ALA A 128 4.31 8.97 -8.70
CA ALA A 128 5.68 8.58 -8.39
C ALA A 128 6.24 7.66 -9.48
N LYS A 129 7.51 7.88 -9.83
CA LYS A 129 8.31 6.94 -10.63
C LYS A 129 9.41 6.32 -9.79
N THR A 130 9.84 7.01 -8.74
CA THR A 130 10.85 6.54 -7.78
C THR A 130 10.23 6.52 -6.39
N ILE A 131 10.38 5.40 -5.69
CA ILE A 131 9.75 5.18 -4.38
C ILE A 131 10.81 4.71 -3.40
N ALA A 132 10.87 5.31 -2.21
CA ALA A 132 11.74 4.89 -1.12
C ALA A 132 10.96 4.19 0.00
N PHE A 133 11.57 3.19 0.63
CA PHE A 133 10.99 2.35 1.67
C PHE A 133 11.91 2.24 2.88
N PRO A 134 11.34 2.13 4.09
CA PRO A 134 12.08 1.64 5.24
C PRO A 134 12.42 0.14 5.08
N PRO A 135 13.46 -0.36 5.79
CA PRO A 135 13.97 -1.72 5.65
C PRO A 135 13.27 -2.70 6.61
N TYR A 136 12.18 -2.30 7.27
CA TYR A 136 11.42 -3.12 8.20
C TYR A 136 9.98 -2.65 8.39
N PHE A 137 9.17 -3.51 9.00
CA PHE A 137 7.82 -3.20 9.49
C PHE A 137 7.83 -3.03 11.01
N PRO A 138 6.93 -2.22 11.61
CA PRO A 138 6.75 -2.15 13.05
C PRO A 138 6.69 -3.55 13.71
N GLY A 139 7.56 -3.78 14.70
CA GLY A 139 7.61 -5.02 15.48
C GLY A 139 8.22 -6.24 14.76
N ILE A 140 8.75 -6.09 13.54
CA ILE A 140 9.36 -7.19 12.78
C ILE A 140 10.87 -6.95 12.64
N SER A 141 11.67 -8.00 12.91
CA SER A 141 13.11 -7.94 12.74
C SER A 141 13.51 -7.74 11.27
N CYS A 142 14.62 -7.02 11.04
CA CYS A 142 15.09 -6.74 9.68
C CYS A 142 15.36 -8.04 8.88
N LYS A 143 15.86 -9.10 9.52
CA LYS A 143 16.06 -10.41 8.86
C LYS A 143 14.77 -10.91 8.20
N VAL A 144 13.67 -10.94 8.93
CA VAL A 144 12.37 -11.38 8.40
C VAL A 144 11.82 -10.37 7.39
N ALA A 145 11.89 -9.08 7.72
CA ALA A 145 11.36 -8.03 6.85
C ALA A 145 12.04 -8.03 5.48
N SER A 146 13.34 -8.30 5.43
CA SER A 146 14.12 -8.33 4.18
C SER A 146 13.59 -9.38 3.21
N GLU A 147 13.34 -10.60 3.68
CA GLU A 147 12.79 -11.66 2.86
C GLU A 147 11.35 -11.33 2.43
N LEU A 148 10.52 -10.86 3.37
CA LEU A 148 9.12 -10.56 3.13
C LEU A 148 8.95 -9.42 2.11
N LEU A 149 9.67 -8.30 2.26
CA LEU A 149 9.61 -7.16 1.33
C LEU A 149 10.06 -7.56 -0.07
N LEU A 150 11.20 -8.25 -0.20
CA LEU A 150 11.72 -8.68 -1.51
C LEU A 150 10.74 -9.63 -2.23
N ARG A 151 10.11 -10.55 -1.50
CA ARG A 151 9.05 -11.42 -2.05
C ARG A 151 7.83 -10.60 -2.48
N ILE A 152 7.36 -9.65 -1.67
CA ILE A 152 6.23 -8.77 -2.02
C ILE A 152 6.55 -7.98 -3.29
N PHE A 153 7.72 -7.33 -3.35
CA PHE A 153 8.16 -6.54 -4.48
C PHE A 153 8.24 -7.38 -5.76
N THR A 154 8.78 -8.58 -5.67
CA THR A 154 8.82 -9.52 -6.81
C THR A 154 7.43 -9.83 -7.33
N VAL A 155 6.51 -10.21 -6.45
CA VAL A 155 5.14 -10.53 -6.85
C VAL A 155 4.46 -9.29 -7.46
N TRP A 156 4.65 -8.12 -6.86
CA TRP A 156 4.06 -6.87 -7.35
C TRP A 156 4.62 -6.46 -8.70
N ILE A 157 5.94 -6.46 -8.89
CA ILE A 157 6.59 -6.13 -10.18
C ILE A 157 6.08 -7.04 -11.29
N HIS A 158 5.92 -8.35 -11.03
CA HIS A 158 5.48 -9.28 -12.06
C HIS A 158 3.99 -9.22 -12.36
N ARG A 159 3.14 -8.92 -11.38
CA ARG A 159 1.68 -9.04 -11.51
C ARG A 159 0.95 -7.71 -11.62
N SER A 160 1.53 -6.62 -11.13
CA SER A 160 0.89 -5.31 -11.14
C SER A 160 0.98 -4.66 -12.50
N GLN A 161 -0.13 -4.04 -12.93
CA GLN A 161 -0.16 -3.19 -14.12
C GLN A 161 0.66 -1.90 -13.95
N TYR A 162 0.83 -1.43 -12.71
CA TYR A 162 1.56 -0.22 -12.36
C TYR A 162 3.08 -0.39 -12.42
N SER A 163 3.55 -1.65 -12.49
CA SER A 163 4.97 -1.99 -12.50
C SER A 163 5.76 -1.34 -13.63
N GLU A 164 5.12 -1.06 -14.78
CA GLU A 164 5.76 -0.43 -15.94
C GLU A 164 6.09 1.06 -15.72
N GLU A 165 5.32 1.73 -14.85
CA GLU A 165 5.46 3.18 -14.60
C GLU A 165 6.53 3.46 -13.54
N LEU A 166 6.79 2.48 -12.68
CA LEU A 166 7.87 2.50 -11.72
C LEU A 166 9.23 2.50 -12.44
N ARG A 167 10.07 3.48 -12.15
CA ARG A 167 11.49 3.50 -12.49
C ARG A 167 12.32 2.78 -11.44
N GLU A 168 12.05 3.04 -10.15
CA GLU A 168 12.94 2.58 -9.08
C GLU A 168 12.22 2.47 -7.72
N MET A 169 12.57 1.46 -6.93
CA MET A 169 12.24 1.24 -5.53
C MET A 169 13.53 1.16 -4.72
N LYS A 170 13.75 2.11 -3.81
CA LYS A 170 14.90 2.16 -2.89
C LYS A 170 14.51 1.59 -1.54
N ILE A 171 15.25 0.60 -1.05
CA ILE A 171 15.17 0.12 0.32
C ILE A 171 16.28 0.82 1.10
N CYS A 172 15.89 1.67 2.04
CA CYS A 172 16.81 2.53 2.78
C CYS A 172 17.27 1.81 4.04
N CYS A 173 18.49 1.27 4.05
CA CYS A 173 19.11 0.68 5.24
C CYS A 173 19.90 1.76 6.00
N GLN A 174 19.70 1.89 7.32
CA GLN A 174 20.42 2.85 8.16
C GLN A 174 21.81 2.35 8.54
N ASN A 175 21.98 1.03 8.66
CA ASN A 175 23.19 0.41 9.15
C ASN A 175 23.60 -0.79 8.28
N GLU A 176 24.83 -1.28 8.53
CA GLU A 176 25.41 -2.40 7.80
C GLU A 176 24.65 -3.71 8.02
N HIS A 177 24.10 -3.91 9.22
CA HIS A 177 23.39 -5.14 9.58
C HIS A 177 22.07 -5.29 8.81
N GLU A 178 21.32 -4.20 8.65
CA GLU A 178 20.13 -4.17 7.79
C GLU A 178 20.49 -4.45 6.32
N PHE A 179 21.49 -3.73 5.82
CA PHE A 179 21.97 -3.89 4.44
C PHE A 179 22.39 -5.34 4.16
N TYR A 180 23.14 -5.94 5.09
CA TYR A 180 23.57 -7.33 5.01
C TYR A 180 22.39 -8.29 4.84
N PHE A 181 21.33 -8.18 5.64
CA PHE A 181 20.18 -9.07 5.51
C PHE A 181 19.45 -8.93 4.18
N PHE A 182 19.29 -7.71 3.66
CA PHE A 182 18.70 -7.53 2.33
C PHE A 182 19.57 -8.15 1.23
N VAL A 183 20.89 -8.03 1.32
CA VAL A 183 21.81 -8.67 0.37
C VAL A 183 21.74 -10.19 0.46
N GLN A 184 21.71 -10.77 1.66
CA GLN A 184 21.61 -12.22 1.83
C GLN A 184 20.25 -12.76 1.37
N SER A 185 19.16 -12.09 1.71
CA SER A 185 17.81 -12.46 1.26
C SER A 185 17.69 -12.36 -0.25
N ALA A 186 18.26 -11.33 -0.88
CA ALA A 186 18.32 -11.22 -2.33
C ALA A 186 19.15 -12.35 -2.97
N ARG A 187 20.31 -12.69 -2.41
CA ARG A 187 21.14 -13.83 -2.87
C ARG A 187 20.37 -15.14 -2.82
N SER A 188 19.74 -15.42 -1.69
CA SER A 188 18.96 -16.63 -1.47
C SER A 188 17.77 -16.73 -2.42
N LEU A 189 17.06 -15.61 -2.66
CA LEU A 189 15.88 -15.59 -3.53
C LEU A 189 16.21 -15.66 -5.03
N TYR A 190 17.42 -15.26 -5.46
CA TYR A 190 17.73 -15.06 -6.88
C TYR A 190 19.00 -15.75 -7.41
N GLU A 191 19.65 -16.62 -6.62
CA GLU A 191 20.76 -17.56 -6.95
C GLU A 191 22.05 -16.99 -7.62
N GLU A 192 22.04 -15.78 -8.21
CA GLU A 192 23.18 -15.17 -8.91
C GLU A 192 23.34 -13.66 -8.56
N ALA A 193 23.74 -13.35 -7.33
CA ALA A 193 24.13 -12.00 -6.95
C ALA A 193 25.66 -11.92 -6.74
N SER A 194 26.38 -11.87 -7.86
CA SER A 194 27.80 -11.52 -7.91
C SER A 194 27.95 -10.03 -7.58
N ILE A 195 28.61 -9.73 -6.46
CA ILE A 195 28.91 -8.36 -6.02
C ILE A 195 30.21 -7.92 -6.67
N ILE A 196 30.19 -6.83 -7.43
CA ILE A 196 31.36 -5.99 -7.67
C ILE A 196 30.90 -4.52 -7.68
N GLY A 197 31.40 -3.72 -6.74
CA GLY A 197 31.38 -2.25 -6.71
C GLY A 197 30.12 -1.53 -7.22
N HIS A 198 29.12 -1.31 -6.36
CA HIS A 198 28.08 -0.27 -6.47
C HIS A 198 27.37 0.00 -7.84
N SER A 199 27.19 -0.98 -8.74
CA SER A 199 26.17 -0.95 -9.84
C SER A 199 26.05 -2.29 -10.59
N PHE A 200 24.86 -2.66 -11.09
CA PHE A 200 24.55 -3.94 -11.77
C PHE A 200 24.67 -3.90 -13.32
N VAL A 201 25.16 -4.97 -13.97
CA VAL A 201 25.21 -5.19 -15.45
C VAL A 201 24.73 -6.62 -15.81
N PRO A 202 24.01 -6.87 -16.94
CA PRO A 202 23.31 -8.14 -17.21
C PRO A 202 24.05 -9.14 -18.13
N ALA A 203 23.75 -10.44 -17.94
CA ALA A 203 24.27 -11.57 -18.72
C ALA A 203 23.15 -12.27 -19.53
N PHE A 204 23.24 -12.15 -20.86
CA PHE A 204 22.69 -13.02 -21.93
C PHE A 204 21.17 -13.25 -22.14
N VAL A 205 20.66 -12.58 -23.19
CA VAL A 205 19.99 -13.03 -24.45
C VAL A 205 18.92 -14.18 -24.48
N GLN A 206 17.73 -13.75 -24.92
CA GLN A 206 16.60 -14.37 -25.70
C GLN A 206 16.06 -15.78 -25.40
N GLN A 207 14.73 -15.86 -25.23
CA GLN A 207 13.80 -16.31 -26.29
C GLN A 207 12.35 -15.78 -26.08
N ARG A 208 11.67 -15.54 -27.21
CA ARG A 208 10.41 -14.78 -27.37
C ARG A 208 9.17 -15.55 -26.87
N ASN A 209 8.15 -14.82 -26.40
CA ASN A 209 6.77 -14.96 -26.89
C ASN A 209 5.88 -13.77 -26.49
N ALA A 210 5.02 -13.38 -27.43
CA ALA A 210 4.30 -12.11 -27.50
C ALA A 210 2.89 -12.18 -26.90
N PHE A 211 2.43 -11.13 -26.21
CA PHE A 211 0.99 -10.81 -26.16
C PHE A 211 0.74 -9.30 -26.01
N SER A 212 -0.27 -8.85 -26.76
CA SER A 212 -0.62 -7.48 -27.14
C SER A 212 -1.29 -6.64 -26.04
N ARG A 213 -0.93 -5.35 -25.98
CA ARG A 213 -1.54 -4.29 -25.16
C ARG A 213 -2.82 -3.73 -25.80
N ARG A 214 -3.75 -3.23 -24.97
CA ARG A 214 -4.48 -1.95 -25.12
C ARG A 214 -5.49 -1.76 -23.98
N VAL A 215 -5.30 -0.76 -23.10
CA VAL A 215 -6.40 0.06 -22.50
C VAL A 215 -5.81 1.42 -22.10
N GLY A 216 -6.53 2.51 -22.41
CA GLY A 216 -6.13 3.90 -22.22
C GLY A 216 -6.10 4.39 -20.77
N ARG A 217 -5.34 5.48 -20.55
CA ARG A 217 -5.12 6.16 -19.26
C ARG A 217 -6.29 7.12 -18.91
N PRO A 218 -6.75 7.20 -17.65
CA PRO A 218 -7.62 8.28 -17.20
C PRO A 218 -6.84 9.55 -16.85
N ARG A 219 -7.50 10.71 -17.00
CA ARG A 219 -6.97 12.06 -16.72
C ARG A 219 -6.87 12.35 -15.21
N ARG A 220 -5.79 13.06 -14.82
CA ARG A 220 -5.53 13.62 -13.48
C ARG A 220 -6.53 14.72 -13.13
N THR A 221 -7.08 14.69 -11.92
CA THR A 221 -7.67 15.86 -11.26
C THR A 221 -6.93 16.07 -9.95
N HIS A 222 -6.23 17.20 -9.81
CA HIS A 222 -5.76 17.68 -8.50
C HIS A 222 -7.00 17.86 -7.62
N ARG A 223 -7.01 17.27 -6.41
CA ARG A 223 -8.13 17.41 -5.47
C ARG A 223 -7.63 17.97 -4.14
N ILE A 224 -8.31 19.01 -3.71
CA ILE A 224 -8.22 19.64 -2.39
C ILE A 224 -8.94 18.71 -1.40
N PHE A 225 -8.28 18.38 -0.29
CA PHE A 225 -8.84 17.57 0.78
C PHE A 225 -9.71 18.45 1.69
N GLU A 226 -11.03 18.26 1.67
CA GLU A 226 -11.89 18.83 2.72
C GLU A 226 -11.71 18.01 4.01
N GLN A 227 -11.45 18.70 5.12
CA GLN A 227 -11.27 18.06 6.41
C GLN A 227 -12.60 17.48 6.90
N PRO A 228 -12.60 16.28 7.51
CA PRO A 228 -13.82 15.71 8.03
C PRO A 228 -14.31 16.40 9.31
N PRO A 229 -15.62 16.39 9.58
CA PRO A 229 -16.19 16.85 10.86
C PRO A 229 -15.68 16.04 12.05
N GLU A 230 -15.46 16.70 13.20
CA GLU A 230 -14.91 16.09 14.42
C GLU A 230 -15.80 14.96 15.00
N ASP A 231 -17.09 14.91 14.64
CA ASP A 231 -18.10 13.99 15.18
C ASP A 231 -18.40 12.76 14.29
N ALA A 232 -17.59 12.53 13.24
CA ALA A 232 -17.78 11.40 12.33
C ALA A 232 -17.43 10.04 13.00
N PRO A 233 -18.31 9.02 12.93
CA PRO A 233 -18.06 7.73 13.59
C PRO A 233 -16.88 6.99 12.93
N ARG A 234 -15.88 6.65 13.73
CA ARG A 234 -14.68 5.90 13.30
C ARG A 234 -15.06 4.44 13.06
N VAL A 235 -14.83 3.92 11.85
CA VAL A 235 -15.29 2.58 11.46
C VAL A 235 -14.16 1.56 11.42
N LYS A 236 -14.42 0.37 11.96
CA LYS A 236 -13.46 -0.74 11.93
C LYS A 236 -13.78 -1.69 10.77
N LEU A 237 -12.86 -1.78 9.82
CA LEU A 237 -12.93 -2.76 8.73
C LEU A 237 -12.21 -4.05 9.12
N GLU A 238 -12.93 -5.17 9.06
CA GLU A 238 -12.42 -6.52 9.26
C GLU A 238 -12.22 -7.23 7.91
N LEU A 239 -11.28 -8.17 7.85
CA LEU A 239 -11.04 -8.95 6.65
C LEU A 239 -12.00 -10.14 6.59
N SER A 240 -12.48 -10.48 5.39
CA SER A 240 -13.29 -11.67 5.15
C SER A 240 -12.52 -12.98 5.36
N ALA A 241 -13.20 -14.13 5.27
CA ALA A 241 -12.57 -15.45 5.26
C ALA A 241 -11.54 -15.63 4.12
N LYS A 242 -11.69 -14.88 3.02
CA LYS A 242 -10.69 -14.80 1.93
C LYS A 242 -9.67 -13.67 2.15
N LEU A 243 -9.66 -13.07 3.33
CA LEU A 243 -8.76 -12.05 3.82
C LEU A 243 -8.74 -10.77 2.95
N ALA A 244 -9.88 -10.44 2.33
CA ALA A 244 -10.10 -9.18 1.63
C ALA A 244 -10.86 -8.22 2.56
N PRO A 245 -10.59 -6.89 2.56
CA PRO A 245 -11.26 -5.90 3.40
C PRO A 245 -12.69 -5.65 2.90
N THR A 246 -13.53 -6.66 3.05
CA THR A 246 -14.89 -6.70 2.52
C THR A 246 -15.92 -6.79 3.62
N ILE A 247 -15.54 -6.65 4.90
CA ILE A 247 -16.47 -6.70 6.03
C ILE A 247 -16.27 -5.46 6.89
N LEU A 248 -17.26 -4.60 6.94
CA LEU A 248 -17.33 -3.44 7.85
C LEU A 248 -18.06 -3.88 9.12
N VAL A 249 -17.48 -3.59 10.29
CA VAL A 249 -18.12 -3.87 11.58
C VAL A 249 -18.41 -2.55 12.28
N ILE A 250 -19.66 -2.40 12.70
CA ILE A 250 -20.15 -1.25 13.47
C ILE A 250 -20.77 -1.77 14.74
N ASP A 251 -20.39 -1.20 15.87
CA ASP A 251 -21.05 -1.44 17.15
C ASP A 251 -22.39 -0.67 17.18
N ASP A 252 -23.48 -1.39 17.45
CA ASP A 252 -24.82 -0.80 17.66
C ASP A 252 -24.89 -0.17 19.07
N GLU A 253 -25.87 0.72 19.32
CA GLU A 253 -26.07 1.44 20.59
C GLU A 253 -26.26 0.49 21.80
N LYS A 254 -26.64 -0.77 21.54
CA LYS A 254 -26.81 -1.83 22.54
C LYS A 254 -25.58 -2.75 22.68
N GLY A 255 -24.42 -2.39 22.11
CA GLY A 255 -23.20 -3.20 22.12
C GLY A 255 -23.22 -4.41 21.17
N LEU A 256 -24.20 -4.49 20.27
CA LEU A 256 -24.32 -5.55 19.26
C LEU A 256 -23.47 -5.23 18.02
N LYS A 257 -22.60 -6.14 17.61
CA LYS A 257 -21.76 -5.96 16.40
C LYS A 257 -22.56 -6.22 15.13
N ARG A 258 -22.77 -5.18 14.33
CA ARG A 258 -23.38 -5.29 12.99
C ARG A 258 -22.30 -5.42 11.93
N GLN A 259 -22.45 -6.44 11.08
CA GLN A 259 -21.54 -6.71 9.98
C GLN A 259 -22.17 -6.30 8.65
N TYR A 260 -21.40 -5.58 7.83
CA TYR A 260 -21.79 -5.19 6.48
C TYR A 260 -20.77 -5.73 5.47
N ARG A 261 -21.24 -6.37 4.40
CA ARG A 261 -20.41 -6.92 3.33
C ARG A 261 -20.20 -5.88 2.24
N LEU A 262 -18.97 -5.72 1.78
CA LEU A 262 -18.63 -4.90 0.62
C LEU A 262 -19.34 -5.48 -0.61
N THR A 263 -20.02 -4.61 -1.33
CA THR A 263 -20.77 -4.94 -2.56
C THR A 263 -20.19 -4.28 -3.78
N ASN A 264 -19.66 -3.07 -3.63
CA ASN A 264 -19.00 -2.37 -4.70
C ASN A 264 -17.95 -1.41 -4.13
N LYS A 265 -17.00 -0.98 -4.96
CA LYS A 265 -16.02 0.06 -4.62
C LYS A 265 -15.77 0.95 -5.82
N SER A 266 -15.46 2.22 -5.60
CA SER A 266 -15.02 3.13 -6.64
C SER A 266 -13.67 2.68 -7.21
N ARG A 267 -13.35 3.18 -8.42
CA ARG A 267 -12.15 2.80 -9.15
C ARG A 267 -10.86 3.23 -8.43
N ASP A 268 -10.91 4.32 -7.68
CA ASP A 268 -9.86 4.85 -6.80
C ASP A 268 -9.86 4.20 -5.40
N GLY A 269 -10.82 3.33 -5.10
CA GLY A 269 -10.94 2.65 -3.80
C GLY A 269 -11.37 3.52 -2.63
N ARG A 270 -11.57 4.83 -2.81
CA ARG A 270 -11.96 5.78 -1.75
C ARG A 270 -13.39 5.56 -1.26
N LYS A 271 -14.32 5.32 -2.19
CA LYS A 271 -15.72 4.99 -1.89
C LYS A 271 -15.93 3.48 -1.88
N MET A 272 -16.46 2.99 -0.79
CA MET A 272 -16.81 1.59 -0.59
C MET A 272 -18.28 1.47 -0.21
N TYR A 273 -19.00 0.59 -0.89
CA TYR A 273 -20.43 0.38 -0.70
C TYR A 273 -20.66 -0.93 0.03
N PHE A 274 -21.23 -0.85 1.22
CA PHE A 274 -21.49 -2.01 2.06
C PHE A 274 -22.99 -2.28 2.20
N ARG A 275 -23.36 -3.55 2.34
CA ARG A 275 -24.74 -4.00 2.60
C ARG A 275 -24.77 -4.81 3.89
N CYS A 276 -25.79 -4.59 4.71
CA CYS A 276 -25.91 -5.31 5.97
C CYS A 276 -26.08 -6.82 5.73
N SER A 277 -25.20 -7.62 6.33
CA SER A 277 -25.25 -9.08 6.21
C SER A 277 -26.50 -9.69 6.87
N ARG A 278 -27.01 -9.06 7.93
CA ARG A 278 -28.25 -9.46 8.62
C ARG A 278 -29.48 -9.19 7.75
N CYS A 279 -29.59 -8.01 7.14
CA CYS A 279 -30.68 -7.70 6.20
C CYS A 279 -30.67 -8.66 4.99
N ASP A 280 -29.49 -8.95 4.41
CA ASP A 280 -29.36 -9.95 3.33
C ASP A 280 -29.89 -11.33 3.74
N THR A 281 -29.74 -11.70 5.02
CA THR A 281 -30.24 -12.98 5.56
C THR A 281 -31.74 -12.96 5.79
N LEU A 282 -32.27 -11.86 6.33
CA LEU A 282 -33.72 -11.67 6.56
C LEU A 282 -34.50 -11.56 5.25
N ILE A 283 -33.97 -10.87 4.23
CA ILE A 283 -34.56 -10.82 2.87
C ILE A 283 -34.76 -12.24 2.33
N LYS A 284 -33.75 -13.11 2.50
CA LYS A 284 -33.80 -14.50 2.02
C LYS A 284 -34.78 -15.39 2.77
N LYS A 285 -35.09 -15.07 4.03
CA LYS A 285 -35.99 -15.87 4.88
C LYS A 285 -37.43 -15.39 4.86
N ASP A 286 -37.64 -14.08 4.97
CA ASP A 286 -38.92 -13.47 5.32
C ASP A 286 -39.43 -12.49 4.24
N GLY A 287 -38.69 -12.29 3.14
CA GLY A 287 -39.09 -11.40 2.04
C GLY A 287 -39.09 -9.91 2.37
N VAL A 288 -38.62 -9.52 3.55
CA VAL A 288 -38.56 -8.12 4.01
C VAL A 288 -37.67 -7.28 3.10
N GLN A 289 -38.19 -6.21 2.48
CA GLN A 289 -37.46 -5.41 1.49
C GLN A 289 -36.45 -4.39 2.07
N ILE A 290 -36.34 -4.26 3.38
CA ILE A 290 -35.46 -3.25 3.99
C ILE A 290 -34.00 -3.72 3.91
N ARG A 291 -33.18 -3.01 3.13
CA ARG A 291 -31.76 -3.32 2.92
C ARG A 291 -30.87 -2.15 3.27
N ALA A 292 -30.44 -2.08 4.52
CA ALA A 292 -29.49 -1.08 4.99
C ALA A 292 -28.21 -1.09 4.12
N LYS A 293 -27.86 0.10 3.61
CA LYS A 293 -26.70 0.33 2.76
C LYS A 293 -25.84 1.39 3.43
N LEU A 294 -24.56 1.08 3.58
CA LEU A 294 -23.59 2.04 4.06
C LEU A 294 -22.64 2.42 2.93
N ILE A 295 -22.30 3.69 2.90
CA ILE A 295 -21.28 4.22 2.00
C ILE A 295 -20.16 4.70 2.91
N VAL A 296 -18.97 4.14 2.70
CA VAL A 296 -17.76 4.58 3.38
C VAL A 296 -16.90 5.32 2.36
N GLU A 297 -16.59 6.57 2.63
CA GLU A 297 -15.66 7.39 1.83
C GLU A 297 -14.46 7.73 2.70
N ASP A 298 -13.26 7.42 2.22
CA ASP A 298 -11.99 7.71 2.89
C ASP A 298 -11.87 7.18 4.34
N GLY A 299 -12.65 6.15 4.68
CA GLY A 299 -12.70 5.53 6.00
C GLY A 299 -13.84 6.00 6.90
N GLN A 300 -14.70 6.89 6.41
CA GLN A 300 -15.83 7.45 7.16
C GLN A 300 -17.17 7.07 6.56
N ILE A 301 -18.18 6.85 7.40
CA ILE A 301 -19.55 6.59 6.93
C ILE A 301 -20.15 7.91 6.44
N VAL A 302 -20.39 8.01 5.13
CA VAL A 302 -20.98 9.18 4.47
C VAL A 302 -22.45 8.98 4.07
N SER A 303 -23.02 7.79 4.31
CA SER A 303 -24.47 7.60 4.16
C SER A 303 -25.22 8.33 5.26
N GLU A 304 -26.37 8.94 4.94
CA GLU A 304 -27.32 9.45 5.94
C GLU A 304 -27.51 8.38 7.02
N ARG A 305 -27.27 8.76 8.28
CA ARG A 305 -27.36 7.86 9.46
C ARG A 305 -28.74 7.16 9.54
N ASP A 306 -29.76 7.66 8.84
CA ASP A 306 -31.13 7.20 8.85
C ASP A 306 -31.54 6.36 7.63
N SER A 307 -30.82 5.27 7.40
CA SER A 307 -31.43 4.05 6.81
C SER A 307 -31.38 2.91 7.81
N LYS A 308 -31.68 3.25 9.07
CA LYS A 308 -31.68 2.32 10.19
C LYS A 308 -32.61 1.15 9.88
N CYS A 309 -32.07 -0.04 10.02
CA CYS A 309 -32.84 -1.24 10.30
C CYS A 309 -33.37 -1.09 11.74
N GLU A 310 -34.31 -0.17 11.94
CA GLU A 310 -34.86 0.21 13.26
C GLU A 310 -35.95 -0.76 13.75
N ARG A 311 -36.27 -1.77 12.94
CA ARG A 311 -37.15 -2.86 13.31
C ARG A 311 -36.37 -4.17 13.14
N TYR A 312 -36.39 -5.00 14.18
CA TYR A 312 -35.83 -6.37 14.33
C TYR A 312 -34.39 -6.53 14.88
#